data_AF-A0A6V7TP48-F1
#
_entry.id   AF-A0A6V7TP48-F1
#
_cell.length_a   1.000
_cell.length_b   1.000
_cell.length_c   1.000
_cell.angle_alpha   90.00
_cell.angle_beta   90.00
_cell.angle_gamma   90.00
#
_symmetry.space_group_name_H-M   'P 1'
#
loop_
_entity.id
_entity.type
_entity.pdbx_description
1 polymer ?
#
loop_
_entity_poly.entity_id
_entity_poly.type
_entity_poly.pdbx_seq_one_letter_code
_entity_poly.pdbx_strand_id
1 'polypeptide(L)'
;MFFTYFKAYVTRLFKLLMSDKATKSDLLGSDNTCFKQPTTLSNLPNIFTSSNKTHQQHQQHKGQATVFSLGNRQNALLDDILAPLIVPNVAQENNETFQFESLFRSVQYAIVDHCSREYLFLCDFFLVTDQSAVDLFTHVMGRSITLLLKTLEERINLNYDAISLFICICFCTKYRQLMVSRGVLAIETYWENVEKMLWDRFEVVMKSHNESIRQLDVRKMTVDTRPHYVIRRYAELTSSLLVCSDLAYKKINSQLIAILSRQQAEIEGLLNRLATQLKTKKERLVFQINNYDVILTVLNVSLIKKNFFSFFGGFLRCDKFC
;
A
#
# COMPACT_ATOMS: atom_id res chain seq x y z
N MET A 1 25.43 -21.63 -4.05
CA MET A 1 24.55 -21.88 -2.89
C MET A 1 23.32 -20.97 -2.89
N PHE A 2 23.49 -19.63 -2.97
CA PHE A 2 22.40 -18.65 -2.88
C PHE A 2 21.26 -18.83 -3.89
N PHE A 3 21.57 -19.15 -5.15
CA PHE A 3 20.55 -19.33 -6.18
C PHE A 3 19.52 -20.39 -5.80
N THR A 4 19.98 -21.57 -5.37
CA THR A 4 19.11 -22.69 -4.97
C THR A 4 18.30 -22.33 -3.72
N TYR A 5 18.93 -21.66 -2.76
CA TYR A 5 18.26 -21.17 -1.55
C TYR A 5 17.12 -20.21 -1.91
N PHE A 6 17.40 -19.12 -2.63
CA PHE A 6 16.39 -18.11 -2.97
C PHE A 6 15.29 -18.67 -3.87
N LYS A 7 15.62 -19.56 -4.81
CA LYS A 7 14.64 -20.26 -5.64
C LYS A 7 13.65 -21.04 -4.78
N ALA A 8 14.15 -21.85 -3.86
CA ALA A 8 13.31 -22.68 -2.99
C ALA A 8 12.53 -21.81 -2.00
N TYR A 9 13.18 -20.83 -1.39
CA TYR A 9 12.60 -19.93 -0.40
C TYR A 9 11.42 -19.15 -0.98
N VAL A 10 11.65 -18.39 -2.05
CA VAL A 10 10.61 -17.53 -2.65
C VAL A 10 9.47 -18.36 -3.23
N THR A 11 9.76 -19.50 -3.86
CA THR A 11 8.72 -20.40 -4.38
C THR A 11 7.81 -20.93 -3.28
N ARG A 12 8.36 -21.34 -2.14
CA ARG A 12 7.57 -21.83 -0.99
C ARG A 12 6.84 -20.69 -0.28
N LEU A 13 7.53 -19.57 -0.08
CA LEU A 13 7.01 -18.41 0.62
C LEU A 13 5.74 -17.86 -0.06
N PHE A 14 5.76 -17.70 -1.39
CA PHE A 14 4.58 -17.21 -2.12
C PHE A 14 3.42 -18.21 -2.22
N LYS A 15 3.59 -19.48 -1.79
CA LYS A 15 2.44 -20.40 -1.61
C LYS A 15 1.61 -20.07 -0.37
N LEU A 16 2.18 -19.31 0.58
CA LEU A 16 1.50 -18.87 1.80
C LEU A 16 0.71 -17.56 1.58
N LEU A 17 0.62 -17.08 0.35
CA LEU A 17 -0.16 -15.89 0.03
C LEU A 17 -1.65 -16.16 0.30
N MET A 18 -2.29 -15.27 1.05
CA MET A 18 -3.73 -15.34 1.31
C MET A 18 -4.54 -15.47 0.02
N SER A 19 -5.56 -16.33 0.04
CA SER A 19 -6.45 -16.57 -1.10
C SER A 19 -7.39 -15.40 -1.39
N ASP A 20 -7.83 -14.70 -0.34
CA ASP A 20 -8.77 -13.57 -0.39
C ASP A 20 -8.02 -12.24 -0.57
N LYS A 21 -7.21 -12.15 -1.63
CA LYS A 21 -6.43 -10.96 -1.98
C LYS A 21 -7.21 -10.04 -2.92
N ALA A 22 -6.91 -8.75 -2.89
CA ALA A 22 -7.52 -7.79 -3.83
C ALA A 22 -7.32 -8.23 -5.29
N THR A 23 -8.38 -8.05 -6.06
CA THR A 23 -8.50 -8.46 -7.45
C THR A 23 -8.78 -7.25 -8.35
N LYS A 24 -8.76 -7.47 -9.66
CA LYS A 24 -9.09 -6.43 -10.65
C LYS A 24 -10.50 -5.83 -10.51
N SER A 25 -11.41 -6.49 -9.79
CA SER A 25 -12.78 -6.00 -9.56
C SER A 25 -12.93 -5.15 -8.30
N ASP A 26 -11.95 -5.17 -7.39
CA ASP A 26 -12.02 -4.43 -6.12
C ASP A 26 -11.63 -2.97 -6.34
N LEU A 27 -12.44 -2.27 -7.14
CA LEU A 27 -12.21 -0.89 -7.54
C LEU A 27 -13.09 0.08 -6.75
N LEU A 28 -12.67 1.35 -6.65
CA LEU A 28 -13.41 2.36 -5.89
C LEU A 28 -14.87 2.48 -6.35
N GLY A 29 -15.10 2.51 -7.67
CA GLY A 29 -16.43 2.60 -8.29
C GLY A 29 -17.17 1.27 -8.49
N SER A 30 -16.70 0.15 -7.93
CA SER A 30 -17.42 -1.13 -8.02
C SER A 30 -18.72 -1.10 -7.18
N ASP A 31 -19.79 -1.70 -7.72
CA ASP A 31 -21.10 -1.74 -7.07
C ASP A 31 -21.03 -2.36 -5.67
N ASN A 32 -21.71 -1.70 -4.74
CA ASN A 32 -21.65 -2.03 -3.32
C ASN A 32 -22.73 -3.05 -2.96
N THR A 33 -22.63 -4.29 -3.45
CA THR A 33 -23.55 -5.36 -3.03
C THR A 33 -23.32 -5.82 -1.59
N CYS A 34 -22.18 -5.45 -0.98
CA CYS A 34 -21.74 -5.93 0.34
C CYS A 34 -21.96 -4.92 1.49
N PHE A 35 -21.90 -3.61 1.26
CA PHE A 35 -22.21 -2.61 2.31
C PHE A 35 -23.68 -2.18 2.24
N LYS A 36 -24.56 -2.91 2.93
CA LYS A 36 -25.77 -2.29 3.45
C LYS A 36 -25.32 -1.18 4.42
N GLN A 37 -25.52 0.08 4.04
CA GLN A 37 -25.28 1.22 4.93
C GLN A 37 -26.01 0.99 6.26
N PRO A 38 -25.35 1.07 7.43
CA PRO A 38 -26.06 1.19 8.69
C PRO A 38 -26.80 2.53 8.70
N THR A 39 -28.12 2.47 8.68
CA THR A 39 -29.02 3.61 8.68
C THR A 39 -29.13 4.25 10.06
N THR A 40 -28.03 4.79 10.62
CA THR A 40 -28.09 5.71 11.78
C THR A 40 -26.73 6.39 12.00
N LEU A 41 -26.74 7.73 12.07
CA LEU A 41 -25.59 8.60 12.41
C LEU A 41 -25.05 8.38 13.85
N SER A 42 -25.61 7.46 14.64
CA SER A 42 -25.25 7.22 16.04
C SER A 42 -24.24 6.09 16.27
N ASN A 43 -23.88 5.32 15.25
CA ASN A 43 -22.89 4.24 15.37
C ASN A 43 -21.67 4.52 14.50
N LEU A 44 -20.88 5.53 14.91
CA LEU A 44 -19.46 5.48 14.61
C LEU A 44 -18.88 4.22 15.29
N PRO A 45 -18.03 3.42 14.62
CA PRO A 45 -17.25 2.43 15.33
C PRO A 45 -16.41 3.15 16.39
N ASN A 46 -16.64 2.86 17.66
CA ASN A 46 -15.77 3.29 18.75
C ASN A 46 -14.38 2.66 18.54
N ILE A 47 -13.43 3.46 18.04
CA ILE A 47 -12.02 3.09 17.83
C ILE A 47 -11.19 3.17 19.14
N PHE A 48 -11.83 3.02 20.32
CA PHE A 48 -11.11 2.94 21.60
C PHE A 48 -11.75 1.92 22.54
N THR A 49 -11.16 0.73 22.62
CA THR A 49 -11.14 -0.07 23.85
C THR A 49 -9.73 -0.61 24.07
N SER A 50 -8.98 0.09 24.91
CA SER A 50 -7.86 -0.50 25.65
C SER A 50 -8.45 -1.28 26.81
N SER A 51 -8.27 -2.60 26.83
CA SER A 51 -8.22 -3.39 28.08
C SER A 51 -7.59 -4.74 27.83
N ASN A 52 -6.49 -4.95 28.55
CA ASN A 52 -5.71 -6.18 28.71
C ASN A 52 -6.53 -7.46 28.68
N LYS A 53 -6.25 -8.34 27.70
CA LYS A 53 -6.21 -9.80 27.91
C LYS A 53 -5.07 -10.43 27.13
N THR A 54 -4.21 -11.06 27.90
CA THR A 54 -3.07 -11.90 27.55
C THR A 54 -3.52 -13.17 26.81
N HIS A 55 -2.70 -13.55 25.82
CA HIS A 55 -2.64 -14.83 25.10
C HIS A 55 -3.79 -15.23 24.16
N GLN A 56 -3.36 -15.71 22.98
CA GLN A 56 -4.11 -16.28 21.85
C GLN A 56 -4.64 -15.27 20.82
N GLN A 57 -3.72 -14.67 20.06
CA GLN A 57 -4.03 -14.21 18.70
C GLN A 57 -3.87 -15.39 17.76
N HIS A 58 -4.94 -15.76 17.05
CA HIS A 58 -5.00 -16.23 15.65
C HIS A 58 -6.42 -16.74 15.37
N GLN A 59 -7.41 -15.84 15.42
CA GLN A 59 -8.67 -16.02 14.72
C GLN A 59 -8.99 -14.70 14.03
N GLN A 60 -8.38 -14.52 12.86
CA GLN A 60 -8.78 -13.47 11.92
C GLN A 60 -10.17 -13.82 11.42
N HIS A 61 -11.10 -12.90 11.64
CA HIS A 61 -12.42 -12.92 11.05
C HIS A 61 -12.32 -13.14 9.54
N LYS A 62 -13.00 -14.17 9.04
CA LYS A 62 -13.32 -14.34 7.62
C LYS A 62 -14.12 -13.12 7.16
N GLY A 63 -13.45 -12.17 6.54
CA GLY A 63 -14.05 -10.98 5.97
C GLY A 63 -13.07 -10.37 4.99
N GLN A 64 -13.49 -10.30 3.73
CA GLN A 64 -12.86 -9.65 2.58
C GLN A 64 -11.71 -8.72 2.94
N ALA A 65 -10.55 -8.90 2.30
CA ALA A 65 -9.39 -8.03 2.46
C ALA A 65 -9.81 -6.56 2.56
N THR A 66 -9.25 -5.85 3.53
CA THR A 66 -9.42 -4.40 3.68
C THR A 66 -8.74 -3.67 2.52
N VAL A 67 -9.31 -3.76 1.31
CA VAL A 67 -8.69 -3.30 0.05
C VAL A 67 -8.40 -1.79 0.08
N PHE A 68 -9.25 -1.04 0.79
CA PHE A 68 -9.17 0.43 0.86
C PHE A 68 -8.73 0.95 2.22
N SER A 69 -8.56 0.10 3.24
CA SER A 69 -8.21 0.56 4.58
C SER A 69 -6.95 -0.12 5.11
N LEU A 70 -6.15 0.67 5.83
CA LEU A 70 -4.84 0.25 6.31
C LEU A 70 -4.91 -0.80 7.43
N GLY A 71 -5.88 -0.70 8.34
CA GLY A 71 -5.95 -1.56 9.52
C GLY A 71 -4.61 -1.63 10.27
N ASN A 72 -4.18 -2.84 10.61
CA ASN A 72 -2.90 -3.08 11.30
C ASN A 72 -1.70 -3.19 10.34
N ARG A 73 -1.89 -3.02 9.02
CA ARG A 73 -0.85 -3.22 8.00
C ARG A 73 0.29 -2.20 8.14
N GLN A 74 0.03 -1.06 8.79
CA GLN A 74 1.04 -0.04 9.09
C GLN A 74 2.19 -0.56 9.97
N ASN A 75 1.93 -1.58 10.81
CA ASN A 75 2.95 -2.16 11.69
C ASN A 75 4.10 -2.79 10.89
N ALA A 76 3.81 -3.21 9.66
CA ALA A 76 4.79 -3.70 8.70
C ALA A 76 5.94 -2.69 8.49
N LEU A 77 5.64 -1.38 8.50
CA LEU A 77 6.60 -0.29 8.29
C LEU A 77 7.23 0.24 9.59
N LEU A 78 6.74 -0.22 10.74
CA LEU A 78 7.22 0.16 12.07
C LEU A 78 8.08 -0.97 12.64
N ASP A 79 7.53 -1.73 13.58
CA ASP A 79 8.25 -2.72 14.39
C ASP A 79 8.66 -3.95 13.56
N ASP A 80 7.87 -4.30 12.53
CA ASP A 80 8.06 -5.55 11.81
C ASP A 80 9.12 -5.48 10.71
N ILE A 81 9.70 -4.31 10.46
CA ILE A 81 10.62 -4.12 9.33
C ILE A 81 11.84 -5.05 9.41
N LEU A 82 12.37 -5.30 10.61
CA LEU A 82 13.46 -6.25 10.86
C LEU A 82 12.98 -7.55 11.52
N ALA A 83 11.67 -7.82 11.52
CA ALA A 83 11.13 -9.06 12.09
C ALA A 83 11.80 -10.30 11.44
N PRO A 84 11.91 -11.42 12.18
CA PRO A 84 12.47 -12.66 11.66
C PRO A 84 11.87 -13.08 10.31
N LEU A 85 12.67 -13.80 9.51
CA LEU A 85 12.21 -14.33 8.24
C LEU A 85 11.09 -15.35 8.46
N ILE A 86 10.09 -15.33 7.58
CA ILE A 86 9.02 -16.32 7.61
C ILE A 86 9.63 -17.66 7.20
N VAL A 87 9.56 -18.66 8.08
CA VAL A 87 10.04 -20.01 7.78
C VAL A 87 8.92 -20.77 7.07
N PRO A 88 9.01 -21.05 5.76
CA PRO A 88 7.84 -21.51 5.00
C PRO A 88 7.26 -22.84 5.49
N ASN A 89 8.12 -23.76 5.95
CA ASN A 89 7.66 -25.06 6.44
C ASN A 89 6.87 -24.93 7.76
N VAL A 90 7.37 -24.11 8.70
CA VAL A 90 6.70 -23.86 10.00
C VAL A 90 5.37 -23.15 9.78
N ALA A 91 5.36 -22.10 8.95
CA ALA A 91 4.13 -21.41 8.62
C ALA A 91 3.11 -22.32 7.92
N GLN A 92 3.56 -23.22 7.06
CA GLN A 92 2.69 -24.20 6.41
C GLN A 92 2.12 -25.22 7.40
N GLU A 93 2.93 -25.72 8.35
CA GLU A 93 2.47 -26.61 9.44
C GLU A 93 1.44 -25.92 10.33
N ASN A 94 1.61 -24.63 10.60
CA ASN A 94 0.67 -23.80 11.36
C ASN A 94 -0.57 -23.35 10.58
N ASN A 95 -0.66 -23.66 9.27
CA ASN A 95 -1.69 -23.14 8.36
C ASN A 95 -1.77 -21.60 8.32
N GLU A 96 -0.63 -20.94 8.47
CA GLU A 96 -0.53 -19.49 8.38
C GLU A 96 -0.60 -19.02 6.93
N THR A 97 -1.29 -17.90 6.71
CA THR A 97 -1.33 -17.21 5.43
C THR A 97 -1.02 -15.74 5.62
N PHE A 98 -0.41 -15.12 4.62
CA PHE A 98 0.11 -13.77 4.73
C PHE A 98 -0.35 -12.87 3.60
N GLN A 99 -0.44 -11.58 3.91
CA GLN A 99 -0.58 -10.54 2.90
C GLN A 99 0.69 -10.44 2.05
N PHE A 100 0.54 -9.92 0.84
CA PHE A 100 1.63 -9.86 -0.12
C PHE A 100 2.84 -9.09 0.42
N GLU A 101 2.63 -7.95 1.08
CA GLU A 101 3.70 -7.11 1.62
C GLU A 101 4.50 -7.81 2.72
N SER A 102 3.89 -8.70 3.52
CA SER A 102 4.59 -9.47 4.55
C SER A 102 5.54 -10.48 3.93
N LEU A 103 5.10 -11.15 2.85
CA LEU A 103 5.94 -12.06 2.07
C LEU A 103 7.06 -11.28 1.36
N PHE A 104 6.71 -10.18 0.70
CA PHE A 104 7.67 -9.30 0.03
C PHE A 104 8.74 -8.80 1.01
N ARG A 105 8.33 -8.27 2.17
CA ARG A 105 9.24 -7.85 3.26
C ARG A 105 10.21 -8.95 3.61
N SER A 106 9.71 -10.17 3.81
CA SER A 106 10.57 -11.29 4.18
C SER A 106 11.58 -11.67 3.09
N VAL A 107 11.20 -11.57 1.81
CA VAL A 107 12.17 -11.73 0.70
C VAL A 107 13.21 -10.61 0.71
N GLN A 108 12.79 -9.35 0.84
CA GLN A 108 13.69 -8.19 0.82
C GLN A 108 14.66 -8.21 1.99
N TYR A 109 14.19 -8.54 3.19
CA TYR A 109 15.04 -8.61 4.36
C TYR A 109 16.05 -9.76 4.25
N ALA A 110 15.64 -10.91 3.69
CA ALA A 110 16.58 -11.99 3.37
C ALA A 110 17.67 -11.53 2.41
N ILE A 111 17.33 -10.74 1.38
CA ILE A 111 18.32 -10.16 0.45
C ILE A 111 19.26 -9.22 1.16
N VAL A 112 18.73 -8.28 1.95
CA VAL A 112 19.52 -7.33 2.74
C VAL A 112 20.55 -8.07 3.59
N ASP A 113 20.14 -9.09 4.34
CA ASP A 113 21.02 -9.81 5.23
C ASP A 113 22.08 -10.65 4.52
N HIS A 114 21.70 -11.41 3.48
CA HIS A 114 22.67 -12.23 2.75
C HIS A 114 23.64 -11.37 1.94
N CYS A 115 23.15 -10.35 1.24
CA CYS A 115 24.01 -9.45 0.47
C CYS A 115 24.94 -8.64 1.37
N SER A 116 24.50 -8.22 2.55
CA SER A 116 25.37 -7.51 3.49
C SER A 116 26.52 -8.39 3.96
N ARG A 117 26.21 -9.60 4.43
CA ARG A 117 27.21 -10.53 4.96
C ARG A 117 28.18 -10.97 3.87
N GLU A 118 27.66 -11.30 2.69
CA GLU A 118 28.48 -11.76 1.57
C GLU A 118 29.40 -10.64 1.08
N TYR A 119 28.89 -9.42 0.89
CA TYR A 119 29.72 -8.31 0.42
C TYR A 119 30.88 -8.01 1.38
N LEU A 120 30.59 -7.90 2.68
CA LEU A 120 31.62 -7.64 3.69
C LEU A 120 32.64 -8.79 3.78
N PHE A 121 32.16 -10.05 3.75
CA PHE A 121 33.04 -11.21 3.71
C PHE A 121 33.97 -11.19 2.49
N LEU A 122 33.44 -10.88 1.30
CA LEU A 122 34.25 -10.83 0.09
C LEU A 122 35.33 -9.74 0.18
N CYS A 123 34.98 -8.55 0.66
CA CYS A 123 35.94 -7.46 0.89
C CYS A 123 37.04 -7.88 1.86
N ASP A 124 36.68 -8.44 3.01
CA ASP A 124 37.63 -8.77 4.07
C ASP A 124 38.50 -9.99 3.73
N PHE A 125 37.90 -11.03 3.15
CA PHE A 125 38.60 -12.29 2.87
C PHE A 125 39.51 -12.18 1.65
N PHE A 126 39.08 -11.49 0.59
CA PHE A 126 39.85 -11.33 -0.64
C PHE A 126 40.64 -10.02 -0.69
N LEU A 127 40.51 -9.15 0.31
CA LEU A 127 41.17 -7.83 0.40
C LEU A 127 40.88 -6.96 -0.83
N VAL A 128 39.63 -6.99 -1.30
CA VAL A 128 39.14 -6.23 -2.46
C VAL A 128 38.33 -5.01 -2.02
N THR A 129 38.48 -3.91 -2.75
CA THR A 129 37.71 -2.67 -2.52
C THR A 129 37.10 -2.14 -3.82
N ASP A 130 36.19 -1.17 -3.68
CA ASP A 130 35.62 -0.40 -4.78
C ASP A 130 35.05 -1.30 -5.89
N GLN A 131 35.41 -1.04 -7.15
CA GLN A 131 34.87 -1.77 -8.29
C GLN A 131 35.21 -3.26 -8.25
N SER A 132 36.41 -3.63 -7.79
CA SER A 132 36.81 -5.05 -7.72
C SER A 132 35.94 -5.85 -6.75
N ALA A 133 35.53 -5.24 -5.63
CA ALA A 133 34.59 -5.83 -4.69
C ALA A 133 33.19 -5.98 -5.30
N VAL A 134 32.73 -4.96 -6.05
CA VAL A 134 31.43 -4.99 -6.73
C VAL A 134 31.39 -6.08 -7.82
N ASP A 135 32.46 -6.23 -8.59
CA ASP A 135 32.56 -7.24 -9.65
C ASP A 135 32.55 -8.66 -9.06
N LEU A 136 33.33 -8.90 -8.00
CA LEU A 136 33.36 -10.17 -7.30
C LEU A 136 31.99 -10.49 -6.67
N PHE A 137 31.36 -9.52 -6.02
CA PHE A 137 30.01 -9.66 -5.48
C PHE A 137 28.99 -10.01 -6.57
N THR A 138 29.08 -9.34 -7.73
CA THR A 138 28.20 -9.62 -8.87
C THR A 138 28.40 -11.03 -9.40
N HIS A 139 29.63 -11.53 -9.41
CA HIS A 139 29.93 -12.91 -9.80
C HIS A 139 29.27 -13.93 -8.85
N VAL A 140 29.25 -13.65 -7.55
CA VAL A 140 28.66 -14.55 -6.53
C VAL A 140 27.13 -14.44 -6.46
N MET A 141 26.60 -13.22 -6.43
CA MET A 141 25.19 -12.94 -6.13
C MET A 141 24.33 -12.70 -7.37
N GLY A 142 24.93 -12.33 -8.51
CA GLY A 142 24.22 -11.85 -9.69
C GLY A 142 23.13 -12.78 -10.17
N ARG A 143 23.42 -14.09 -10.32
CA ARG A 143 22.41 -15.07 -10.76
C ARG A 143 21.22 -15.18 -9.80
N SER A 144 21.45 -15.03 -8.50
CA SER A 144 20.40 -15.05 -7.47
C SER A 144 19.56 -13.79 -7.52
N ILE A 145 20.21 -12.63 -7.70
CA ILE A 145 19.54 -11.33 -7.87
C ILE A 145 18.66 -11.34 -9.12
N THR A 146 19.16 -11.83 -10.26
CA THR A 146 18.37 -11.94 -11.50
C THR A 146 17.14 -12.84 -11.34
N LEU A 147 17.28 -13.99 -10.67
CA LEU A 147 16.16 -14.87 -10.37
C LEU A 147 15.09 -14.15 -9.53
N LEU A 148 15.51 -13.41 -8.52
CA LEU A 148 14.61 -12.69 -7.63
C LEU A 148 13.90 -11.56 -8.34
N LEU A 149 14.62 -10.76 -9.14
CA LEU A 149 14.01 -9.70 -9.96
C LEU A 149 12.89 -10.26 -10.84
N LYS A 150 13.16 -11.34 -11.59
CA LYS A 150 12.15 -11.99 -12.43
C LYS A 150 10.94 -12.49 -11.62
N THR A 151 11.20 -13.13 -10.48
CA THR A 151 10.12 -13.67 -9.64
C THR A 151 9.28 -12.55 -9.04
N LEU A 152 9.92 -11.46 -8.59
CA LEU A 152 9.22 -10.30 -8.04
C LEU A 152 8.41 -9.58 -9.12
N GLU A 153 8.94 -9.42 -10.32
CA GLU A 153 8.21 -8.85 -11.46
C GLU A 153 6.88 -9.58 -11.71
N GLU A 154 6.92 -10.91 -11.84
CA GLU A 154 5.74 -11.74 -12.03
C GLU A 154 4.72 -11.57 -10.88
N ARG A 155 5.21 -11.51 -9.64
CA ARG A 155 4.35 -11.42 -8.44
C ARG A 155 3.75 -10.02 -8.25
N ILE A 156 4.52 -8.98 -8.51
CA ILE A 156 4.09 -7.57 -8.47
C ILE A 156 3.03 -7.33 -9.53
N ASN A 157 3.23 -7.81 -10.76
CA ASN A 157 2.28 -7.64 -11.86
C ASN A 157 0.90 -8.26 -11.60
N LEU A 158 0.80 -9.23 -10.69
CA LEU A 158 -0.45 -9.87 -10.28
C LEU A 158 -1.09 -9.25 -9.03
N ASN A 159 -0.48 -8.22 -8.43
CA ASN A 159 -0.99 -7.54 -7.25
C ASN A 159 -1.92 -6.37 -7.65
N TYR A 160 -3.15 -6.36 -7.14
CA TYR A 160 -4.14 -5.30 -7.37
C TYR A 160 -4.42 -4.47 -6.11
N ASP A 161 -3.75 -4.76 -5.00
CA ASP A 161 -3.87 -4.01 -3.75
C ASP A 161 -2.93 -2.81 -3.77
N ALA A 162 -3.51 -1.62 -3.94
CA ALA A 162 -2.77 -0.36 -3.97
C ALA A 162 -2.00 -0.08 -2.67
N ILE A 163 -2.57 -0.42 -1.51
CA ILE A 163 -1.93 -0.23 -0.21
C ILE A 163 -0.74 -1.18 -0.07
N SER A 164 -0.91 -2.45 -0.45
CA SER A 164 0.16 -3.45 -0.45
C SER A 164 1.36 -3.02 -1.28
N LEU A 165 1.10 -2.58 -2.53
CA LEU A 165 2.13 -2.09 -3.45
C LEU A 165 2.87 -0.89 -2.86
N PHE A 166 2.14 0.05 -2.26
CA PHE A 166 2.75 1.24 -1.68
C PHE A 166 3.57 0.94 -0.41
N ILE A 167 3.14 0.00 0.43
CA ILE A 167 3.95 -0.50 1.55
C ILE A 167 5.24 -1.14 1.02
N CYS A 168 5.19 -1.89 -0.09
CA CYS A 168 6.39 -2.46 -0.70
C CYS A 168 7.35 -1.38 -1.23
N ILE A 169 6.85 -0.28 -1.78
CA ILE A 169 7.66 0.88 -2.18
C ILE A 169 8.37 1.48 -0.96
N CYS A 170 7.63 1.64 0.14
CA CYS A 170 8.17 2.13 1.41
C CYS A 170 9.28 1.21 1.95
N PHE A 171 9.13 -0.12 1.82
CA PHE A 171 10.17 -1.09 2.18
C PHE A 171 11.45 -0.91 1.37
N CYS A 172 11.36 -0.71 0.04
CA CYS A 172 12.54 -0.47 -0.78
C CYS A 172 13.34 0.73 -0.27
N THR A 173 12.67 1.83 0.08
CA THR A 173 13.35 3.01 0.63
C THR A 173 14.05 2.71 1.95
N LYS A 174 13.38 2.05 2.90
CA LYS A 174 13.95 1.76 4.21
C LYS A 174 15.10 0.74 4.15
N TYR A 175 14.96 -0.31 3.33
CA TYR A 175 16.01 -1.30 3.16
C TYR A 175 17.22 -0.75 2.40
N ARG A 176 17.01 0.11 1.40
CA ARG A 176 18.10 0.84 0.75
C ARG A 176 18.87 1.71 1.75
N GLN A 177 18.18 2.46 2.61
CA GLN A 177 18.82 3.23 3.70
C GLN A 177 19.62 2.34 4.66
N LEU A 178 19.07 1.17 5.01
CA LEU A 178 19.77 0.20 5.85
C LEU A 178 21.04 -0.34 5.18
N MET A 179 21.00 -0.67 3.88
CA MET A 179 22.18 -1.13 3.14
C MET A 179 23.27 -0.06 3.07
N VAL A 180 22.89 1.21 2.83
CA VAL A 180 23.83 2.35 2.88
C VAL A 180 24.46 2.46 4.26
N SER A 181 23.68 2.35 5.34
CA SER A 181 24.21 2.40 6.71
C SER A 181 25.17 1.25 7.04
N ARG A 182 25.06 0.12 6.34
CA ARG A 182 25.96 -1.03 6.44
C ARG A 182 27.19 -0.92 5.53
N GLY A 183 27.30 0.14 4.73
CA GLY A 183 28.39 0.32 3.76
C GLY A 183 28.30 -0.57 2.52
N VAL A 184 27.11 -1.11 2.19
CA VAL A 184 26.94 -2.08 1.11
C VAL A 184 26.18 -1.43 -0.05
N LEU A 185 26.93 -0.91 -1.03
CA LEU A 185 26.37 -0.21 -2.20
C LEU A 185 26.27 -1.09 -3.46
N ALA A 186 26.84 -2.30 -3.45
CA ALA A 186 26.90 -3.19 -4.61
C ALA A 186 25.54 -3.70 -5.14
N ILE A 187 24.44 -3.44 -4.42
CA ILE A 187 23.08 -3.88 -4.77
C ILE A 187 22.15 -2.71 -5.16
N GLU A 188 22.69 -1.52 -5.40
CA GLU A 188 21.89 -0.32 -5.71
C GLU A 188 20.95 -0.53 -6.91
N THR A 189 21.48 -1.05 -8.02
CA THR A 189 20.69 -1.33 -9.24
C THR A 189 19.53 -2.30 -9.00
N TYR A 190 19.63 -3.21 -8.03
CA TYR A 190 18.51 -4.09 -7.67
C TYR A 190 17.36 -3.27 -7.07
N TRP A 191 17.66 -2.36 -6.14
CA TRP A 191 16.64 -1.52 -5.51
C TRP A 191 15.96 -0.60 -6.52
N GLU A 192 16.72 0.00 -7.43
CA GLU A 192 16.18 0.82 -8.52
C GLU A 192 15.20 0.04 -9.40
N ASN A 193 15.55 -1.19 -9.76
CA ASN A 193 14.68 -2.06 -10.56
C ASN A 193 13.41 -2.46 -9.81
N VAL A 194 13.52 -2.87 -8.54
CA VAL A 194 12.36 -3.26 -7.72
C VAL A 194 11.42 -2.08 -7.48
N GLU A 195 11.98 -0.92 -7.13
CA GLU A 195 11.21 0.31 -6.94
C GLU A 195 10.48 0.71 -8.23
N LYS A 196 11.15 0.67 -9.38
CA LYS A 196 10.53 0.95 -10.69
C LYS A 196 9.35 0.02 -10.98
N MET A 197 9.53 -1.30 -10.84
CA MET A 197 8.46 -2.28 -11.08
C MET A 197 7.23 -2.03 -10.18
N LEU A 198 7.47 -1.69 -8.91
CA LEU A 198 6.40 -1.39 -7.96
C LEU A 198 5.64 -0.11 -8.33
N TRP A 199 6.35 0.96 -8.67
CA TRP A 199 5.75 2.23 -9.08
C TRP A 199 4.94 2.11 -10.36
N ASP A 200 5.49 1.45 -11.37
CA ASP A 200 4.80 1.19 -12.65
C ASP A 200 3.50 0.44 -12.40
N ARG A 201 3.55 -0.61 -11.56
CA ARG A 201 2.35 -1.38 -11.21
C ARG A 201 1.35 -0.59 -10.38
N PHE A 202 1.81 0.16 -9.37
CA PHE A 202 0.98 0.99 -8.53
C PHE A 202 0.21 2.02 -9.37
N GLU A 203 0.86 2.65 -10.35
CA GLU A 203 0.19 3.58 -11.25
C GLU A 203 -0.89 2.89 -12.09
N VAL A 204 -0.66 1.67 -12.59
CA VAL A 204 -1.68 0.90 -13.33
C VAL A 204 -2.92 0.62 -12.46
N VAL A 205 -2.71 0.21 -11.20
CA VAL A 205 -3.82 -0.05 -10.25
C VAL A 205 -4.58 1.24 -9.95
N MET A 206 -3.88 2.34 -9.68
CA MET A 206 -4.51 3.65 -9.39
C MET A 206 -5.26 4.22 -10.60
N LYS A 207 -4.75 4.02 -11.83
CA LYS A 207 -5.48 4.34 -13.07
C LYS A 207 -6.76 3.51 -13.19
N SER A 208 -6.73 2.24 -12.81
CA SER A 208 -7.91 1.36 -12.85
C SER A 208 -8.98 1.84 -11.87
N HIS A 209 -8.59 2.28 -10.67
CA HIS A 209 -9.53 2.92 -9.73
C HIS A 209 -10.16 4.19 -10.32
N ASN A 210 -9.35 5.06 -10.93
CA ASN A 210 -9.82 6.29 -11.56
C ASN A 210 -10.80 6.01 -12.71
N GLU A 211 -10.49 5.04 -13.56
CA GLU A 211 -11.36 4.65 -14.66
C GLU A 211 -12.69 4.08 -14.15
N SER A 212 -12.67 3.28 -13.08
CA SER A 212 -13.92 2.79 -12.46
C SER A 212 -14.83 3.91 -11.99
N ILE A 213 -14.27 5.00 -11.46
CA ILE A 213 -15.03 6.18 -11.01
C ILE A 213 -15.62 6.91 -12.21
N ARG A 214 -14.81 7.09 -13.26
CA ARG A 214 -15.22 7.80 -14.48
C ARG A 214 -16.36 7.09 -15.19
N GLN A 215 -16.31 5.76 -15.25
CA GLN A 215 -17.29 4.92 -15.94
C GLN A 215 -18.61 4.71 -15.16
N LEU A 216 -18.70 5.14 -13.90
CA LEU A 216 -19.94 5.04 -13.13
C LEU A 216 -21.11 5.74 -13.84
N ASP A 217 -22.22 5.04 -14.01
CA ASP A 217 -23.45 5.62 -14.55
C ASP A 217 -24.31 6.21 -13.43
N VAL A 218 -24.12 7.52 -13.17
CA VAL A 218 -24.81 8.22 -12.07
C VAL A 218 -26.33 8.25 -12.22
N ARG A 219 -26.88 8.04 -13.42
CA ARG A 219 -28.33 8.08 -13.66
C ARG A 219 -29.04 6.84 -13.11
N LYS A 220 -28.31 5.74 -12.96
CA LYS A 220 -28.81 4.48 -12.39
C LYS A 220 -28.70 4.44 -10.86
N MET A 221 -28.11 5.47 -10.25
CA MET A 221 -27.86 5.53 -8.83
C MET A 221 -28.93 6.34 -8.12
N THR A 222 -29.41 5.83 -6.98
CA THR A 222 -30.26 6.60 -6.08
C THR A 222 -29.39 7.58 -5.30
N VAL A 223 -29.53 8.88 -5.59
CA VAL A 223 -28.77 9.94 -4.93
C VAL A 223 -29.68 10.71 -3.98
N ASP A 224 -29.23 10.87 -2.73
CA ASP A 224 -29.82 11.77 -1.75
C ASP A 224 -28.71 12.67 -1.18
N THR A 225 -28.97 13.35 -0.05
CA THR A 225 -28.00 14.25 0.58
C THR A 225 -26.91 13.53 1.39
N ARG A 226 -26.97 12.21 1.54
CA ARG A 226 -25.99 11.43 2.32
C ARG A 226 -24.68 11.25 1.54
N PRO A 227 -23.57 11.01 2.24
CA PRO A 227 -22.30 10.70 1.58
C PRO A 227 -22.40 9.44 0.71
N HIS A 228 -21.86 9.52 -0.49
CA HIS A 228 -21.78 8.40 -1.41
C HIS A 228 -20.68 7.42 -0.95
N TYR A 229 -20.92 6.12 -1.06
CA TYR A 229 -20.00 5.10 -0.51
C TYR A 229 -18.58 5.17 -1.10
N VAL A 230 -18.46 5.55 -2.39
CA VAL A 230 -17.18 5.73 -3.09
C VAL A 230 -16.31 6.76 -2.37
N ILE A 231 -16.92 7.79 -1.78
CA ILE A 231 -16.21 8.87 -1.10
C ILE A 231 -15.51 8.38 0.16
N ARG A 232 -16.18 7.50 0.93
CA ARG A 232 -15.55 6.87 2.08
C ARG A 232 -14.39 5.95 1.67
N ARG A 233 -14.58 5.11 0.63
CA ARG A 233 -13.50 4.24 0.10
C ARG A 233 -12.29 5.07 -0.37
N TYR A 234 -12.55 6.17 -1.08
CA TYR A 234 -11.50 7.09 -1.52
C TYR A 234 -10.75 7.72 -0.34
N ALA A 235 -11.48 8.18 0.68
CA ALA A 235 -10.89 8.80 1.86
C ALA A 235 -10.03 7.79 2.64
N GLU A 236 -10.52 6.57 2.85
CA GLU A 236 -9.78 5.49 3.51
C GLU A 236 -8.52 5.09 2.73
N LEU A 237 -8.62 4.93 1.41
CA LEU A 237 -7.48 4.57 0.56
C LEU A 237 -6.41 5.67 0.58
N THR A 238 -6.82 6.92 0.35
CA THR A 238 -5.93 8.08 0.33
C THR A 238 -5.26 8.24 1.69
N SER A 239 -6.03 8.13 2.78
CA SER A 239 -5.50 8.17 4.13
C SER A 239 -4.44 7.08 4.36
N SER A 240 -4.72 5.86 3.94
CA SER A 240 -3.81 4.72 4.11
C SER A 240 -2.46 4.95 3.42
N LEU A 241 -2.50 5.46 2.18
CA LEU A 241 -1.30 5.78 1.40
C LEU A 241 -0.51 6.95 2.04
N LEU A 242 -1.20 7.99 2.51
CA LEU A 242 -0.56 9.13 3.16
C LEU A 242 0.10 8.75 4.50
N VAL A 243 -0.55 7.90 5.31
CA VAL A 243 0.04 7.37 6.56
C VAL A 243 1.30 6.58 6.24
N CYS A 244 1.26 5.65 5.28
CA CYS A 244 2.44 4.89 4.88
C CYS A 244 3.58 5.80 4.38
N SER A 245 3.22 6.86 3.64
CA SER A 245 4.18 7.84 3.13
C SER A 245 4.86 8.60 4.27
N ASP A 246 4.12 9.02 5.29
CA ASP A 246 4.66 9.73 6.46
C ASP A 246 5.59 8.85 7.31
N LEU A 247 5.26 7.56 7.44
CA LEU A 247 6.11 6.57 8.12
C LEU A 247 7.42 6.31 7.37
N ALA A 248 7.38 6.36 6.04
CA ALA A 248 8.52 6.00 5.19
C ALA A 248 9.44 7.18 4.86
N TYR A 249 8.87 8.37 4.63
CA TYR A 249 9.56 9.52 4.06
C TYR A 249 9.39 10.78 4.92
N LYS A 250 10.42 11.63 4.95
CA LYS A 250 10.34 12.96 5.58
C LYS A 250 9.40 13.92 4.85
N LYS A 251 9.23 13.73 3.54
CA LYS A 251 8.36 14.52 2.66
C LYS A 251 7.66 13.57 1.71
N ILE A 252 6.40 13.85 1.39
CA ILE A 252 5.62 13.06 0.44
C ILE A 252 6.32 13.06 -0.92
N ASN A 253 6.47 11.86 -1.48
CA ASN A 253 7.03 11.63 -2.80
C ASN A 253 6.19 12.34 -3.89
N SER A 254 6.84 13.05 -4.82
CA SER A 254 6.18 13.81 -5.88
C SER A 254 5.32 12.95 -6.82
N GLN A 255 5.74 11.70 -7.07
CA GLN A 255 4.99 10.73 -7.86
C GLN A 255 3.68 10.33 -7.16
N LEU A 256 3.73 10.10 -5.84
CA LEU A 256 2.51 9.87 -5.05
C LEU A 256 1.58 11.07 -5.11
N ILE A 257 2.10 12.30 -4.94
CA ILE A 257 1.31 13.53 -5.05
C ILE A 257 0.60 13.59 -6.41
N ALA A 258 1.32 13.37 -7.52
CA ALA A 258 0.74 13.40 -8.86
C ALA A 258 -0.34 12.32 -9.08
N ILE A 259 -0.17 11.13 -8.49
CA ILE A 259 -1.17 10.06 -8.54
C ILE A 259 -2.43 10.45 -7.75
N LEU A 260 -2.26 10.92 -6.51
CA LEU A 260 -3.39 11.29 -5.67
C LEU A 260 -4.12 12.52 -6.22
N SER A 261 -3.43 13.51 -6.78
CA SER A 261 -4.08 14.70 -7.38
C SER A 261 -4.95 14.34 -8.58
N ARG A 262 -4.55 13.34 -9.38
CA ARG A 262 -5.39 12.81 -10.46
C ARG A 262 -6.62 12.11 -9.91
N GLN A 263 -6.46 11.29 -8.87
CA GLN A 263 -7.59 10.60 -8.24
C GLN A 263 -8.57 11.61 -7.61
N GLN A 264 -8.06 12.66 -6.98
CA GLN A 264 -8.86 13.76 -6.44
C GLN A 264 -9.73 14.40 -7.54
N ALA A 265 -9.16 14.69 -8.72
CA ALA A 265 -9.91 15.27 -9.83
C ALA A 265 -11.07 14.37 -10.30
N GLU A 266 -10.87 13.05 -10.36
CA GLU A 266 -11.93 12.10 -10.71
C GLU A 266 -13.05 12.07 -9.65
N ILE A 267 -12.70 12.17 -8.36
CA ILE A 267 -13.66 12.25 -7.26
C ILE A 267 -14.46 13.56 -7.30
N GLU A 268 -13.81 14.70 -7.56
CA GLU A 268 -14.50 15.97 -7.78
C GLU A 268 -15.47 15.89 -8.97
N GLY A 269 -15.02 15.27 -10.07
CA GLY A 269 -15.87 15.02 -11.24
C GLY A 269 -17.09 14.15 -10.92
N LEU A 270 -16.91 13.07 -10.15
CA LEU A 270 -17.99 12.21 -9.69
C LEU A 270 -19.00 12.97 -8.81
N LEU A 271 -18.52 13.72 -7.82
CA LEU A 271 -19.38 14.50 -6.92
C LEU A 271 -20.22 15.52 -7.67
N ASN A 272 -19.63 16.22 -8.64
CA ASN A 272 -20.36 17.17 -9.48
C ASN A 272 -21.46 16.48 -10.30
N ARG A 273 -21.13 15.35 -10.93
CA ARG A 273 -22.11 14.53 -11.68
C ARG A 273 -23.25 14.03 -10.79
N LEU A 274 -22.95 13.52 -9.60
CA LEU A 274 -23.96 13.05 -8.63
C LEU A 274 -24.84 14.21 -8.14
N ALA A 275 -24.25 15.37 -7.84
CA ALA A 275 -25.00 16.55 -7.41
C ALA A 275 -26.03 17.00 -8.46
N THR A 276 -25.75 16.87 -9.76
CA THR A 276 -26.74 17.23 -10.80
C THR A 276 -28.03 16.39 -10.75
N GLN A 277 -28.01 15.21 -10.11
CA GLN A 277 -29.20 14.38 -9.92
C GLN A 277 -30.15 14.94 -8.84
N LEU A 278 -29.67 15.82 -7.95
CA LEU A 278 -30.46 16.46 -6.91
C LEU A 278 -31.23 17.67 -7.48
N LYS A 279 -32.48 17.82 -7.03
CA LYS A 279 -33.43 18.79 -7.62
C LYS A 279 -33.08 20.23 -7.26
N THR A 280 -32.78 20.49 -5.99
CA THR A 280 -32.62 21.86 -5.48
C THR A 280 -31.15 22.24 -5.29
N LYS A 281 -30.82 23.53 -5.45
CA LYS A 281 -29.46 24.06 -5.14
C LYS A 281 -29.06 23.75 -3.69
N LYS A 282 -30.02 23.84 -2.75
CA LYS A 282 -29.79 23.54 -1.33
C LYS A 282 -29.37 22.09 -1.11
N GLU A 283 -30.08 21.11 -1.69
CA GLU A 283 -29.71 19.70 -1.58
C GLU A 283 -28.33 19.41 -2.17
N ARG A 284 -27.99 20.03 -3.31
CA ARG A 284 -26.67 19.90 -3.94
C ARG A 284 -25.55 20.35 -3.01
N LEU A 285 -25.72 21.51 -2.37
CA LEU A 285 -24.75 22.03 -1.41
C LEU A 285 -24.63 21.12 -0.18
N VAL A 286 -25.76 20.70 0.39
CA VAL A 286 -25.75 19.79 1.56
C VAL A 286 -25.07 18.46 1.22
N PHE A 287 -25.35 17.90 0.04
CA PHE A 287 -24.69 16.69 -0.44
C PHE A 287 -23.17 16.89 -0.55
N GLN A 288 -22.71 17.96 -1.19
CA GLN A 288 -21.29 18.25 -1.30
C GLN A 288 -20.62 18.40 0.07
N ILE A 289 -21.22 19.20 0.97
CA ILE A 289 -20.72 19.40 2.34
C ILE A 289 -20.59 18.05 3.06
N ASN A 290 -21.62 17.21 3.03
CA ASN A 290 -21.60 15.92 3.71
C ASN A 290 -20.51 14.98 3.16
N ASN A 291 -20.30 14.96 1.84
CA ASN A 291 -19.25 14.14 1.23
C ASN A 291 -17.85 14.67 1.57
N TYR A 292 -17.66 15.99 1.54
CA TYR A 292 -16.39 16.59 1.95
C TYR A 292 -16.11 16.38 3.44
N ASP A 293 -17.11 16.50 4.30
CA ASP A 293 -16.99 16.23 5.74
C ASP A 293 -16.50 14.81 6.03
N VAL A 294 -16.97 13.80 5.30
CA VAL A 294 -16.46 12.43 5.41
C VAL A 294 -14.97 12.35 5.05
N ILE A 295 -14.56 13.00 3.95
CA ILE A 295 -13.14 13.04 3.54
C ILE A 295 -12.29 13.69 4.63
N LEU A 296 -12.73 14.85 5.14
CA LEU A 296 -12.04 15.58 6.21
C LEU A 296 -11.94 14.74 7.48
N THR A 297 -13.04 14.12 7.89
CA THR A 297 -13.11 13.31 9.12
C THR A 297 -12.14 12.14 9.05
N VAL A 298 -12.14 11.37 7.96
CA VAL A 298 -11.24 10.22 7.81
C VAL A 298 -9.77 10.65 7.78
N LEU A 299 -9.45 11.73 7.06
CA LEU A 299 -8.06 12.21 6.96
C LEU A 299 -7.54 12.86 8.25
N ASN A 300 -8.40 13.57 8.99
CA ASN A 300 -8.02 14.20 10.25
C ASN A 300 -7.77 13.17 11.36
N VAL A 301 -8.56 12.09 11.40
CA VAL A 301 -8.35 10.98 12.36
C VAL A 301 -6.98 10.34 12.17
N SER A 302 -6.45 10.33 10.95
CA SER A 302 -5.15 9.74 10.63
C SER A 302 -3.94 10.64 10.94
N LEU A 303 -4.14 11.74 11.70
CA LEU A 303 -3.08 12.63 12.21
C LEU A 303 -2.16 13.25 11.15
N ILE A 304 -2.60 13.42 9.90
CA ILE A 304 -1.81 14.03 8.80
C ILE A 304 -1.76 15.58 8.95
N LYS A 305 -1.45 16.12 10.13
CA LYS A 305 -1.56 17.57 10.39
C LYS A 305 -0.62 18.44 9.54
N LYS A 306 0.53 17.90 9.10
CA LYS A 306 1.56 18.68 8.36
C LYS A 306 1.34 18.74 6.85
N ASN A 307 0.74 17.71 6.25
CA ASN A 307 0.60 17.59 4.79
C ASN A 307 -0.85 17.79 4.30
N PHE A 308 -1.80 17.88 5.23
CA PHE A 308 -3.22 18.05 4.92
C PHE A 308 -3.49 19.33 4.11
N PHE A 309 -2.94 20.47 4.53
CA PHE A 309 -3.18 21.75 3.86
C PHE A 309 -2.50 21.87 2.48
N SER A 310 -1.33 21.24 2.27
CA SER A 310 -0.65 21.31 0.97
C SER A 310 -1.38 20.52 -0.11
N PHE A 311 -2.07 19.44 0.27
CA PHE A 311 -2.76 18.57 -0.67
C PHE A 311 -4.24 18.96 -0.85
N PHE A 312 -4.96 19.25 0.24
CA PHE A 312 -6.40 19.56 0.20
C PHE A 312 -6.73 21.06 0.28
N GLY A 313 -5.74 21.96 0.26
CA GLY A 313 -5.99 23.41 0.19
C GLY A 313 -6.84 23.84 -1.01
N GLY A 314 -6.88 23.04 -2.09
CA GLY A 314 -7.79 23.24 -3.22
C GLY A 314 -9.23 22.74 -3.02
N PHE A 315 -9.46 21.83 -2.06
CA PHE A 315 -10.77 21.28 -1.71
C PHE A 315 -11.58 22.26 -0.85
N LEU A 316 -10.89 23.03 0.00
CA LEU A 316 -11.50 23.93 0.99
C LEU A 316 -11.56 25.40 0.52
N ARG A 317 -11.36 25.69 -0.78
CA ARG A 317 -11.54 27.06 -1.28
C ARG A 317 -13.03 27.44 -1.19
N CYS A 318 -13.33 28.48 -0.40
CA CYS A 318 -14.67 29.08 -0.28
C CYS A 318 -15.31 29.41 -1.63
N ASP A 319 -14.50 29.71 -2.65
CA ASP A 319 -14.97 30.05 -4.00
C ASP A 319 -15.78 28.91 -4.67
N LYS A 320 -15.63 27.66 -4.21
CA LYS A 320 -16.42 26.51 -4.71
C LYS A 320 -17.83 26.43 -4.09
N PHE A 321 -18.11 27.19 -3.03
CA PHE A 321 -19.37 27.15 -2.27
C PHE A 321 -20.22 28.43 -2.39
N CYS A 322 -19.73 29.46 -3.08
CA CYS A 322 -20.45 30.71 -3.37
C CYS A 322 -21.29 30.60 -4.66
#